data_AF-A0A5B7I0E2-F1
#
_entry.id   AF-A0A5B7I0E2-F1
#
_cell.length_a   1.000
_cell.length_b   1.000
_cell.length_c   1.000
_cell.angle_alpha   90.00
_cell.angle_beta   90.00
_cell.angle_gamma   90.00
#
_symmetry.space_group_name_H-M   'P 1'
#
loop_
_entity.id
_entity.type
_entity.pdbx_description
1 polymer ?
#
loop_
_entity_poly.entity_id
_entity_poly.type
_entity_poly.pdbx_seq_one_letter_code
_entity_poly.pdbx_strand_id
1 'polypeptide(L)'
;MKKKNQNSRREELHWDEESEEERQDRPAMRQKREHGPMMDGRVVGGSDSPAYMWTFLVGIRRNGVFYCSGTLISAYLVLTAAHCVHE
;
A
#
# COMPACT_ATOMS: atom_id res chain seq x y z
N MET A 1 34.22 -25.15 18.69
CA MET A 1 33.22 -25.65 17.71
C MET A 1 32.09 -24.64 17.60
N LYS A 2 32.04 -23.84 16.52
CA LYS A 2 30.97 -22.85 16.26
C LYS A 2 29.81 -23.58 15.58
N LYS A 3 28.64 -23.68 16.24
CA LYS A 3 27.42 -24.19 15.60
C LYS A 3 26.84 -23.08 14.72
N LYS A 4 26.49 -23.47 13.49
CA LYS A 4 26.19 -22.59 12.36
C LYS A 4 24.82 -21.91 12.53
N ASN A 5 24.79 -20.62 12.20
CA ASN A 5 23.57 -19.83 11.99
C ASN A 5 22.94 -20.26 10.67
N GLN A 6 21.70 -20.72 10.72
CA GLN A 6 20.88 -21.11 9.56
C GLN A 6 19.46 -20.59 9.76
N ASN A 7 19.26 -19.26 9.69
CA ASN A 7 17.94 -18.76 9.35
C ASN A 7 17.92 -18.31 7.89
N SER A 8 17.62 -19.28 7.04
CA SER A 8 17.20 -19.10 5.66
C SER A 8 15.79 -19.68 5.58
N ARG A 9 14.79 -18.82 5.44
CA ARG A 9 13.52 -19.20 4.83
C ARG A 9 12.91 -17.99 4.12
N ARG A 10 12.72 -18.16 2.82
CA ARG A 10 11.83 -17.38 1.95
C ARG A 10 10.46 -17.29 2.63
N GLU A 11 9.86 -16.11 2.63
CA GLU A 11 8.43 -15.98 2.89
C GLU A 11 7.74 -15.71 1.54
N GLU A 12 6.99 -16.73 1.11
CA GLU A 12 6.08 -16.73 -0.02
C GLU A 12 4.80 -15.95 0.37
N LEU A 13 4.28 -15.15 -0.56
CA LEU A 13 3.02 -14.43 -0.42
C LEU A 13 1.86 -15.43 -0.53
N HIS A 14 1.28 -15.81 0.61
CA HIS A 14 0.02 -16.54 0.71
C HIS A 14 -1.02 -15.59 1.33
N TRP A 15 -2.04 -15.22 0.55
CA TRP A 15 -3.16 -14.40 1.02
C TRP A 15 -4.25 -15.36 1.49
N ASP A 16 -4.26 -15.69 2.78
CA ASP A 16 -5.34 -16.49 3.36
C ASP A 16 -6.60 -15.65 3.57
N GLU A 17 -7.70 -16.12 2.97
CA GLU A 17 -9.08 -15.77 3.31
C GLU A 17 -9.31 -16.04 4.80
N GLU A 18 -9.38 -15.00 5.62
CA GLU A 18 -9.83 -15.13 7.01
C GLU A 18 -11.16 -14.40 7.22
N SER A 19 -12.17 -15.22 7.49
CA SER A 19 -13.61 -14.97 7.61
C SER A 19 -13.99 -13.80 8.53
N GLU A 20 -15.02 -13.05 8.12
CA GLU A 20 -15.45 -11.76 8.71
C GLU A 20 -15.96 -11.80 10.18
N GLU A 21 -15.98 -12.95 10.85
CA GLU A 21 -16.54 -13.09 12.20
C GLU A 21 -15.51 -12.89 13.33
N GLU A 22 -14.20 -12.84 13.02
CA GLU A 22 -13.12 -12.56 14.00
C GLU A 22 -12.67 -11.08 14.00
N ARG A 23 -13.54 -10.16 13.57
CA ARG A 23 -13.17 -8.73 13.49
C ARG A 23 -13.40 -7.96 14.80
N GLN A 24 -14.25 -8.45 15.71
CA GLN A 24 -14.77 -7.63 16.80
C GLN A 24 -14.09 -7.82 18.17
N ASP A 25 -13.40 -8.95 18.43
CA ASP A 25 -12.90 -9.29 19.78
C ASP A 25 -11.37 -9.38 19.92
N ARG A 26 -10.60 -8.99 18.90
CA ARG A 26 -9.16 -8.81 19.07
C ARG A 26 -8.95 -7.55 19.92
N PRO A 27 -8.30 -7.62 21.09
CA PRO A 27 -8.08 -6.44 21.93
C PRO A 27 -7.36 -5.44 21.04
N ALA A 28 -7.93 -4.24 20.92
CA ALA A 28 -7.37 -3.19 20.11
C ALA A 28 -5.90 -3.02 20.53
N MET A 29 -4.99 -3.61 19.77
CA MET A 29 -3.64 -3.10 19.62
C MET A 29 -3.88 -1.73 19.04
N ARG A 30 -4.08 -0.79 19.94
CA ARG A 30 -3.89 0.63 19.80
C ARG A 30 -2.42 0.76 19.48
N GLN A 31 -2.03 0.35 18.28
CA GLN A 31 -0.94 0.97 17.57
C GLN A 31 -1.43 2.39 17.38
N LYS A 32 -1.19 3.20 18.40
CA LYS A 32 -0.69 4.53 18.20
C LYS A 32 0.57 4.31 17.36
N ARG A 33 0.39 4.11 16.05
CA ARG A 33 1.34 4.65 15.10
C ARG A 33 1.30 6.11 15.49
N GLU A 34 2.31 6.51 16.25
CA GLU A 34 2.64 7.90 16.37
C GLU A 34 2.75 8.34 14.93
N HIS A 35 1.71 9.03 14.46
CA HIS A 35 1.76 9.69 13.18
C HIS A 35 2.84 10.75 13.40
N GLY A 36 4.11 10.36 13.23
CA GLY A 36 5.19 11.29 12.92
C GLY A 36 4.62 12.22 11.86
N PRO A 37 4.88 13.54 12.01
CA PRO A 37 4.01 14.61 11.52
C PRO A 37 3.36 14.17 10.23
N MET A 38 2.04 13.95 10.28
CA MET A 38 1.22 13.55 9.15
C MET A 38 1.73 14.38 7.97
N MET A 39 2.53 13.76 7.09
CA MET A 39 3.10 14.46 5.96
C MET A 39 1.88 15.01 5.26
N ASP A 40 1.72 16.33 5.26
CA ASP A 40 0.49 17.01 4.88
C ASP A 40 -0.05 16.29 3.65
N GLY A 41 -1.14 15.54 3.86
CA GLY A 41 -1.58 14.56 2.88
C GLY A 41 -1.79 15.33 1.59
N ARG A 42 -1.25 14.87 0.46
CA ARG A 42 -1.46 15.59 -0.82
C ARG A 42 -2.95 15.76 -1.16
N VAL A 43 -3.82 14.99 -0.50
CA VAL A 43 -5.28 15.08 -0.56
C VAL A 43 -5.77 15.90 0.63
N VAL A 44 -6.10 17.17 0.40
CA VAL A 44 -6.60 18.11 1.41
C VAL A 44 -8.08 17.83 1.72
N GLY A 45 -8.44 17.75 3.00
CA GLY A 45 -9.82 17.53 3.46
C GLY A 45 -10.37 16.12 3.22
N GLY A 46 -9.52 15.18 2.82
CA GLY A 46 -9.89 13.77 2.65
C GLY A 46 -9.82 12.94 3.93
N SER A 47 -10.17 11.67 3.78
CA SER A 47 -9.98 10.61 4.79
C SER A 47 -9.34 9.39 4.14
N ASP A 48 -8.80 8.49 4.96
CA ASP A 48 -8.23 7.24 4.47
C ASP A 48 -9.29 6.39 3.74
N SER A 49 -8.87 5.77 2.64
CA SER A 49 -9.69 4.79 1.91
C SER A 49 -9.55 3.41 2.55
N PRO A 50 -10.64 2.61 2.63
CA PRO A 50 -10.53 1.18 2.84
C PRO A 50 -9.59 0.54 1.82
N ALA A 51 -8.92 -0.54 2.23
CA ALA A 51 -8.08 -1.33 1.34
C ALA A 51 -8.90 -1.84 0.16
N TYR A 52 -8.30 -1.82 -1.03
CA TYR A 52 -8.87 -2.36 -2.27
C TYR A 52 -10.17 -1.71 -2.77
N MET A 53 -10.63 -0.60 -2.17
CA MET A 53 -11.86 0.07 -2.64
C MET A 53 -11.69 0.71 -4.03
N TRP A 54 -10.47 1.14 -4.36
CA TRP A 54 -10.11 1.80 -5.62
C TRP A 54 -9.08 0.98 -6.40
N THR A 55 -9.44 -0.24 -6.80
CA THR A 55 -8.52 -1.20 -7.45
C THR A 55 -7.91 -0.70 -8.76
N PHE A 56 -8.57 0.24 -9.44
CA PHE A 56 -8.08 0.87 -10.66
C PHE A 56 -7.04 1.98 -10.40
N LEU A 57 -6.81 2.38 -9.15
CA LEU A 57 -5.88 3.47 -8.82
C LEU A 57 -4.42 3.02 -8.96
N VAL A 58 -3.64 3.77 -9.73
CA VAL A 58 -2.23 3.48 -10.00
C VAL A 58 -1.33 4.60 -9.47
N GLY A 59 -0.26 4.21 -8.77
CA GLY A 59 0.81 5.13 -8.37
C GLY A 59 1.98 5.12 -9.35
N ILE A 60 2.28 6.27 -9.96
CA ILE A 60 3.41 6.44 -10.88
C ILE A 60 4.61 6.95 -10.07
N ARG A 61 5.73 6.22 -10.13
CA ARG A 61 6.95 6.54 -9.39
C ARG A 61 8.08 6.96 -10.33
N ARG A 62 8.79 8.02 -9.98
CA ARG A 62 10.02 8.47 -10.65
C ARG A 62 11.17 8.41 -9.65
N ASN A 63 12.25 7.72 -10.00
CA ASN A 63 13.40 7.49 -9.11
C ASN A 63 12.99 6.92 -7.73
N GLY A 64 12.00 6.04 -7.71
CA GLY A 64 11.47 5.45 -6.47
C GLY A 64 10.54 6.34 -5.65
N VAL A 65 10.26 7.57 -6.07
CA VAL A 65 9.37 8.52 -5.35
C VAL A 65 8.03 8.65 -6.06
N PHE A 66 6.92 8.74 -5.31
CA PHE A 66 5.60 8.99 -5.88
C PHE A 66 5.56 10.36 -6.56
N TYR A 67 5.22 10.36 -7.84
CA TYR A 67 5.24 11.53 -8.70
C TYR A 67 3.83 11.93 -9.12
N CYS A 68 3.11 11.03 -9.79
CA CYS A 68 1.74 11.22 -10.27
C CYS A 68 0.85 10.00 -9.97
N SER A 69 -0.45 10.15 -10.18
CA SER A 69 -1.42 9.05 -10.21
C SER A 69 -1.88 8.73 -11.64
N GLY A 70 -2.57 7.61 -11.80
CA GLY A 70 -3.27 7.23 -13.02
C GLY A 70 -4.40 6.23 -12.73
N THR A 71 -5.13 5.86 -13.78
CA THR A 71 -6.27 4.94 -13.73
C THR A 71 -6.07 3.78 -14.69
N LEU A 72 -6.20 2.54 -14.20
CA LEU A 72 -6.17 1.35 -15.04
C LEU A 72 -7.50 1.23 -15.82
N ILE A 73 -7.44 1.38 -17.15
CA ILE A 73 -8.62 1.35 -18.03
C ILE A 73 -8.72 0.04 -18.85
N SER A 74 -7.66 -0.75 -18.86
CA SER A 74 -7.58 -2.08 -19.47
C SER A 74 -6.47 -2.88 -18.80
N ALA A 75 -6.35 -4.17 -19.12
CA ALA A 75 -5.31 -5.04 -18.57
C ALA A 75 -3.87 -4.50 -18.77
N TYR A 76 -3.66 -3.64 -19.77
CA TYR A 76 -2.34 -3.12 -20.13
C TYR A 76 -2.29 -1.60 -20.34
N LEU A 77 -3.37 -0.86 -20.02
CA LEU A 77 -3.45 0.58 -20.29
C LEU A 77 -3.78 1.35 -19.02
N VAL A 78 -2.93 2.33 -18.72
CA VAL A 78 -3.12 3.31 -17.65
C VAL A 78 -3.32 4.69 -18.27
N LEU A 79 -4.44 5.32 -17.96
CA LEU A 79 -4.72 6.71 -18.31
C LEU A 79 -4.11 7.64 -17.25
N THR A 80 -3.41 8.70 -17.68
CA THR A 80 -2.82 9.72 -16.81
C THR A 80 -2.68 11.06 -17.55
N ALA A 81 -2.24 12.11 -16.88
CA ALA A 81 -1.99 13.41 -17.49
C ALA A 81 -0.71 13.39 -18.35
N ALA A 82 -0.72 14.09 -19.49
CA ALA A 82 0.42 14.11 -20.42
C ALA A 82 1.72 14.61 -19.77
N HIS A 83 1.65 15.64 -18.92
CA HIS A 83 2.82 16.19 -18.22
C HIS A 83 3.41 15.21 -17.20
N CYS A 84 2.69 14.15 -16.81
CA CYS A 84 3.23 13.13 -15.92
C CYS A 84 4.19 12.16 -16.64
N VAL A 85 4.26 12.19 -17.98
CA VAL A 85 5.08 11.27 -18.79
C VAL A 85 6.04 11.96 -19.75
N HIS A 86 5.80 13.22 -20.10
CA HIS A 86 6.66 13.97 -21.02
C HIS A 86 6.71 15.45 -20.61
N GLU A 87 7.88 15.88 -20.15
CA GLU A 87 8.26 17.27 -19.83
C GLU A 87 9.66 17.57 -20.38
#